data_AF-A0A968XQ99-F1
#
_entry.id   AF-A0A968XQ99-F1
#
_cell.length_a   1.000
_cell.length_b   1.000
_cell.length_c   1.000
_cell.angle_alpha   90.00
_cell.angle_beta   90.00
_cell.angle_gamma   90.00
#
_symmetry.space_group_name_H-M   'P 1'
#
loop_
_entity.id
_entity.type
_entity.pdbx_description
1 polymer ?
#
loop_
_entity_poly.entity_id
_entity_poly.type
_entity_poly.pdbx_seq_one_letter_code
_entity_poly.pdbx_strand_id
1 'polypeptide(L)'
;MLTKSGTNKFHGSLYEFVRNEAFNANDYASVVARPLYRRNQFGGSIGGPIIKDRTFFFGTYSGLRQNTSRFLNNAIVPTDLERLGNFSQSGTRPRDPSTGTTLATATLFANGIIPTARLDPVAVKILNDYIPKANLAGNRWQGNIPLPYNTNEYLIKIDHQLNEPHRLSFTYFNTSGSQTVFPGNGNLPWATQNFKWTAT
;
A
#
# COMPACT_ATOMS: atom_id res chain seq x y z
N MET A 1 -8.11 23.99 -1.35
CA MET A 1 -9.50 24.13 -0.84
C MET A 1 -9.80 25.61 -0.62
N LEU A 2 -11.01 26.07 -0.95
CA LEU A 2 -11.45 27.45 -0.70
C LEU A 2 -12.28 27.48 0.60
N THR A 3 -11.79 28.09 1.67
CA THR A 3 -12.58 28.28 2.90
C THR A 3 -13.52 29.45 2.72
N LYS A 4 -14.82 29.25 2.96
CA LYS A 4 -15.83 30.33 2.91
C LYS A 4 -15.77 31.15 4.19
N SER A 5 -16.07 32.45 4.10
CA SER A 5 -16.20 33.32 5.27
C SER A 5 -17.46 32.97 6.06
N GLY A 6 -17.41 33.17 7.37
CA GLY A 6 -18.51 32.85 8.29
C GLY A 6 -19.81 33.56 7.97
N THR A 7 -20.94 32.90 8.22
CA THR A 7 -22.27 33.48 8.09
C THR A 7 -23.03 33.36 9.40
N ASN A 8 -24.03 34.21 9.64
CA ASN A 8 -24.89 34.14 10.83
C ASN A 8 -25.90 32.98 10.82
N LYS A 9 -25.81 32.08 9.84
CA LYS A 9 -26.68 30.91 9.72
C LYS A 9 -25.83 29.67 9.69
N PHE A 10 -26.30 28.62 10.34
CA PHE A 10 -25.70 27.31 10.19
C PHE A 10 -25.95 26.80 8.77
N HIS A 11 -24.91 26.28 8.15
CA HIS A 11 -25.00 25.57 6.88
C HIS A 11 -23.96 24.46 6.83
N GLY A 12 -24.28 23.40 6.10
CA GLY A 12 -23.38 22.30 5.91
C GLY A 12 -23.68 21.55 4.63
N SER A 13 -22.76 20.68 4.26
CA SER A 13 -22.92 19.76 3.14
C SER A 13 -22.32 18.41 3.52
N LEU A 14 -22.89 17.35 2.96
CA LEU A 14 -22.33 16.01 2.98
C LEU A 14 -22.15 15.56 1.54
N TYR A 15 -21.16 14.71 1.30
CA TYR A 15 -20.96 14.06 0.03
C TYR A 15 -20.44 12.65 0.24
N GLU A 16 -20.71 11.80 -0.74
CA GLU A 16 -20.14 10.46 -0.83
C GLU A 16 -19.92 10.10 -2.29
N PHE A 17 -18.74 9.54 -2.56
CA PHE A 17 -18.32 9.04 -3.86
C PHE A 17 -17.89 7.58 -3.69
N VAL A 18 -18.61 6.68 -4.34
CA VAL A 18 -18.33 5.24 -4.34
C VAL A 18 -17.88 4.83 -5.74
N ARG A 19 -16.78 4.07 -5.80
CA ARG A 19 -16.33 3.37 -7.00
C ARG A 19 -16.04 1.92 -6.65
N ASN A 20 -16.65 1.01 -7.37
CA ASN A 20 -16.58 -0.43 -7.10
C ASN A 20 -16.37 -1.18 -8.41
N GLU A 21 -15.67 -2.32 -8.38
CA GLU A 21 -15.54 -3.23 -9.52
C GLU A 21 -16.90 -3.68 -10.08
N ALA A 22 -17.95 -3.73 -9.26
CA ALA A 22 -19.31 -4.07 -9.67
C ALA A 22 -19.93 -3.06 -10.66
N PHE A 23 -19.49 -1.80 -10.62
CA PHE A 23 -19.99 -0.74 -11.52
C PHE A 23 -19.05 -0.47 -12.70
N ASN A 24 -17.86 -1.09 -12.73
CA ASN A 24 -16.85 -0.84 -13.75
C ASN A 24 -16.90 -1.90 -14.86
N ALA A 25 -16.80 -1.46 -16.12
CA ALA A 25 -16.55 -2.36 -17.26
C ALA A 25 -15.16 -3.01 -17.15
N ASN A 26 -14.98 -4.20 -17.75
CA ASN A 26 -13.64 -4.78 -17.92
C ASN A 26 -12.94 -4.06 -19.07
N ASP A 27 -11.61 -4.13 -19.11
CA ASP A 27 -10.86 -3.61 -20.25
C ASP A 27 -11.21 -4.40 -21.52
N TYR A 28 -11.26 -3.72 -22.67
CA TYR A 28 -11.79 -4.25 -23.92
C TYR A 28 -11.06 -5.53 -24.39
N ALA A 29 -9.78 -5.68 -24.04
CA ALA A 29 -8.93 -6.79 -24.46
C ALA A 29 -8.56 -7.78 -23.34
N SER A 30 -9.16 -7.67 -22.14
CA SER A 30 -8.73 -8.50 -21.00
C SER A 30 -9.42 -9.87 -20.96
N VAL A 31 -8.62 -10.94 -20.94
CA VAL A 31 -9.07 -12.35 -20.81
C VAL A 31 -9.11 -12.85 -19.36
N VAL A 32 -8.84 -11.98 -18.39
CA VAL A 32 -8.81 -12.32 -16.96
C VAL A 32 -9.91 -11.55 -16.22
N ALA A 33 -10.42 -12.16 -15.15
CA ALA A 33 -11.41 -11.54 -14.27
C ALA A 33 -10.92 -10.17 -13.75
N ARG A 34 -11.84 -9.20 -13.68
CA ARG A 34 -11.56 -7.81 -13.27
C ARG A 34 -10.83 -7.79 -11.91
N PRO A 35 -9.73 -7.03 -11.78
CA PRO A 35 -9.08 -6.86 -10.49
C PRO A 35 -10.00 -6.13 -9.52
N LEU A 36 -9.91 -6.48 -8.23
CA LEU A 36 -10.72 -5.86 -7.19
C LEU A 36 -10.32 -4.39 -7.01
N TYR A 37 -11.30 -3.49 -7.10
CA TYR A 37 -11.09 -2.06 -6.91
C TYR A 37 -12.31 -1.44 -6.23
N ARG A 38 -12.16 -1.12 -4.94
CA ARG A 38 -13.20 -0.48 -4.13
C ARG A 38 -12.66 0.80 -3.52
N ARG A 39 -13.32 1.92 -3.79
CA ARG A 39 -12.97 3.24 -3.28
C ARG A 39 -14.21 3.94 -2.76
N ASN A 40 -14.19 4.31 -1.49
CA ASN A 40 -15.21 5.11 -0.84
C ASN A 40 -14.56 6.41 -0.38
N GLN A 41 -15.02 7.54 -0.90
CA GLN A 41 -14.58 8.86 -0.48
C GLN A 41 -15.79 9.64 0.01
N PHE A 42 -15.80 9.97 1.29
CA PHE A 42 -16.93 10.60 1.95
C PHE A 42 -16.45 11.76 2.79
N GLY A 43 -17.34 12.70 3.04
CA GLY A 43 -16.98 13.85 3.84
C GLY A 43 -18.09 14.86 3.91
N GLY A 44 -17.74 15.97 4.54
CA GLY A 44 -18.68 17.05 4.73
C GLY A 44 -18.02 18.32 5.20
N SER A 45 -18.84 19.35 5.18
CA SER A 45 -18.50 20.65 5.75
C SER A 45 -19.63 21.14 6.63
N ILE A 46 -19.29 21.89 7.65
CA ILE A 46 -20.22 22.62 8.49
C ILE A 46 -19.63 23.98 8.84
N GLY A 47 -20.47 25.00 8.87
CA GLY A 47 -20.06 26.32 9.33
C GLY A 47 -21.24 27.10 9.85
N GLY A 48 -20.94 28.14 10.62
CA GLY A 48 -21.94 29.01 11.23
C GLY A 48 -21.35 29.90 12.30
N PRO A 49 -22.19 30.66 13.02
CA PRO A 49 -21.74 31.50 14.12
C PRO A 49 -21.54 30.68 15.40
N ILE A 50 -20.41 30.89 16.08
CA ILE A 50 -20.27 30.61 17.52
C ILE A 50 -20.93 31.74 18.31
N ILE A 51 -20.61 32.98 17.94
CA ILE A 51 -21.24 34.20 18.46
C ILE A 51 -21.69 34.99 17.25
N LYS A 52 -23.00 35.24 17.11
CA LYS A 52 -23.55 36.01 15.98
C LYS A 52 -22.82 37.34 15.84
N ASP A 53 -22.55 37.72 14.60
CA ASP A 53 -21.84 38.95 14.19
C ASP A 53 -20.38 39.09 14.67
N ARG A 54 -19.87 38.16 15.49
CA ARG A 54 -18.53 38.24 16.07
C ARG A 54 -17.65 37.04 15.74
N THR A 55 -18.10 35.82 16.06
CA THR A 55 -17.27 34.63 15.98
C THR A 55 -17.92 33.59 15.11
N PHE A 56 -17.21 33.12 14.11
CA PHE A 56 -17.67 32.11 13.16
C PHE A 56 -16.71 30.94 13.12
N PHE A 57 -17.24 29.76 12.85
CA PHE A 57 -16.45 28.57 12.62
C PHE A 57 -16.76 27.95 11.27
N PHE A 58 -15.79 27.21 10.76
CA PHE A 58 -15.92 26.35 9.60
C PHE A 58 -15.10 25.09 9.84
N GLY A 59 -15.71 23.93 9.67
CA GLY A 59 -15.07 22.63 9.83
C GLY A 59 -15.32 21.76 8.62
N THR A 60 -14.31 21.00 8.20
CA THR A 60 -14.47 19.96 7.17
C THR A 60 -13.83 18.67 7.60
N TYR A 61 -14.42 17.58 7.13
CA TYR A 61 -13.85 16.25 7.21
C TYR A 61 -13.92 15.57 5.85
N SER A 62 -12.84 14.90 5.46
CA SER A 62 -12.78 14.05 4.26
C SER A 62 -12.10 12.74 4.63
N GLY A 63 -12.76 11.63 4.34
CA GLY A 63 -12.24 10.27 4.53
C GLY A 63 -12.14 9.56 3.20
N LEU A 64 -10.99 8.92 2.96
CA LEU A 64 -10.80 7.99 1.84
C LEU A 64 -10.58 6.60 2.40
N ARG A 65 -11.32 5.62 1.87
CA ARG A 65 -11.10 4.20 2.07
C ARG A 65 -10.96 3.54 0.72
N GLN A 66 -9.76 3.08 0.40
CA GLN A 66 -9.46 2.49 -0.89
C GLN A 66 -8.85 1.11 -0.69
N ASN A 67 -9.50 0.09 -1.22
CA ASN A 67 -8.95 -1.24 -1.36
C ASN A 67 -8.65 -1.48 -2.84
N THR A 68 -7.36 -1.50 -3.18
CA THR A 68 -6.87 -1.79 -4.52
C THR A 68 -5.92 -2.98 -4.43
N SER A 69 -5.75 -3.71 -5.52
CA SER A 69 -4.74 -4.76 -5.63
C SER A 69 -3.77 -4.45 -6.76
N ARG A 70 -2.49 -4.77 -6.55
CA ARG A 70 -1.48 -4.80 -7.62
C ARG A 70 -1.40 -6.22 -8.17
N PHE A 71 -1.54 -6.36 -9.48
CA PHE A 71 -1.27 -7.61 -10.17
C PHE A 71 0.23 -7.76 -10.38
N LEU A 72 0.81 -8.86 -9.89
CA LEU A 72 2.19 -9.27 -10.19
C LEU A 72 2.15 -10.38 -11.23
N ASN A 73 3.01 -10.29 -12.24
CA ASN A 73 3.08 -11.24 -13.34
C ASN A 73 4.53 -11.66 -13.60
N ASN A 74 4.72 -12.89 -14.09
CA ASN A 74 6.01 -13.44 -14.50
C ASN A 74 7.11 -13.38 -13.42
N ALA A 75 6.73 -13.50 -12.15
CA ALA A 75 7.71 -13.61 -11.07
C ALA A 75 8.38 -14.99 -11.15
N ILE A 76 9.71 -15.04 -11.29
CA ILE A 76 10.43 -16.32 -11.26
C ILE A 76 10.57 -16.75 -9.80
N VAL A 77 10.07 -17.94 -9.48
CA VAL A 77 10.17 -18.55 -8.15
C VAL A 77 11.05 -19.79 -8.19
N PRO A 78 11.67 -20.18 -7.06
CA PRO A 78 12.43 -21.43 -7.00
C PRO A 78 11.58 -22.64 -7.38
N THR A 79 12.19 -23.57 -8.12
CA THR A 79 11.59 -24.86 -8.46
C THR A 79 11.37 -25.70 -7.19
N ASP A 80 10.54 -26.75 -7.28
CA ASP A 80 10.37 -27.69 -6.16
C ASP A 80 11.70 -28.39 -5.78
N LEU A 81 12.60 -28.63 -6.73
CA LEU A 81 13.94 -29.19 -6.46
C LEU A 81 14.86 -28.18 -5.78
N GLU A 82 14.86 -26.93 -6.25
CA GLU A 82 15.69 -25.86 -5.69
C GLU A 82 15.30 -25.57 -4.23
N ARG A 83 14.01 -25.69 -3.89
CA ARG A 83 13.51 -25.57 -2.51
C ARG A 83 14.04 -26.65 -1.56
N LEU A 84 14.47 -27.78 -2.10
CA LEU A 84 15.11 -28.87 -1.37
C LEU A 84 16.64 -28.79 -1.42
N GLY A 85 17.20 -27.68 -1.91
CA GLY A 85 18.64 -27.48 -2.05
C GLY A 85 19.25 -28.19 -3.28
N ASN A 86 18.42 -28.71 -4.20
CA ASN A 86 18.88 -29.39 -5.40
C ASN A 86 18.83 -28.46 -6.62
N PHE A 87 20.00 -28.00 -7.05
CA PHE A 87 20.20 -27.12 -8.20
C PHE A 87 20.83 -27.86 -9.40
N SER A 88 20.72 -29.19 -9.46
CA SER A 88 21.32 -30.01 -10.53
C SER A 88 20.84 -29.61 -11.94
N GLN A 89 19.59 -29.12 -12.03
CA GLN A 89 18.92 -28.66 -13.25
C GLN A 89 18.99 -27.13 -13.46
N SER A 90 19.60 -26.39 -12.52
CA SER A 90 19.70 -24.93 -12.59
C SER A 90 20.88 -24.51 -13.46
N GLY A 91 20.72 -23.45 -14.26
CA GLY A 91 21.80 -22.91 -15.10
C GLY A 91 22.96 -22.30 -14.29
N THR A 92 22.72 -21.96 -13.03
CA THR A 92 23.75 -21.51 -12.08
C THR A 92 23.70 -22.41 -10.85
N ARG A 93 24.83 -23.04 -10.53
CA ARG A 93 24.96 -23.96 -9.39
C ARG A 93 25.58 -23.25 -8.19
N PRO A 94 25.15 -23.56 -6.96
CA PRO A 94 25.69 -22.93 -5.75
C PRO A 94 27.14 -23.36 -5.50
N ARG A 95 27.93 -22.44 -4.95
CA ARG A 95 29.29 -22.70 -4.48
C ARG A 95 29.29 -23.04 -3.00
N ASP A 96 30.18 -23.93 -2.61
CA ASP A 96 30.34 -24.37 -1.23
C ASP A 96 31.17 -23.32 -0.45
N PRO A 97 30.57 -22.59 0.52
CA PRO A 97 31.26 -21.55 1.27
C PRO A 97 32.33 -22.09 2.24
N SER A 98 32.38 -23.40 2.47
CA SER A 98 33.44 -24.06 3.25
C SER A 98 34.69 -24.36 2.42
N THR A 99 34.62 -24.12 1.11
CA THR A 99 35.74 -24.29 0.18
C THR A 99 36.20 -22.93 -0.31
N GLY A 100 37.51 -22.71 -0.39
CA GLY A 100 38.07 -21.42 -0.80
C GLY A 100 37.98 -20.34 0.29
N THR A 101 38.74 -19.26 0.09
CA THR A 101 38.78 -18.11 1.01
C THR A 101 37.80 -17.01 0.62
N THR A 102 37.26 -17.08 -0.61
CA THR A 102 36.27 -16.14 -1.14
C THR A 102 35.23 -16.88 -1.98
N LEU A 103 34.06 -16.27 -2.18
CA LEU A 103 33.01 -16.88 -3.02
C LEU A 103 33.46 -17.14 -4.47
N ALA A 104 34.43 -16.36 -4.98
CA ALA A 104 34.98 -16.54 -6.32
C ALA A 104 35.92 -17.77 -6.43
N THR A 105 36.59 -18.15 -5.33
CA THR A 105 37.52 -19.29 -5.27
C THR A 105 36.88 -20.57 -4.75
N ALA A 106 35.67 -20.48 -4.21
CA ALA A 106 34.89 -21.62 -3.75
C ALA A 106 34.51 -22.58 -4.89
N THR A 107 34.61 -23.89 -4.63
CA THR A 107 34.17 -24.93 -5.56
C THR A 107 32.65 -25.04 -5.56
N LEU A 108 32.08 -25.61 -6.63
CA LEU A 108 30.64 -25.88 -6.67
C LEU A 108 30.30 -27.04 -5.75
N PHE A 109 29.10 -27.01 -5.15
CA PHE A 109 28.55 -28.18 -4.49
C PHE A 109 28.51 -29.37 -5.46
N ALA A 110 28.90 -30.56 -4.99
CA ALA A 110 28.85 -31.77 -5.78
C ALA A 110 27.43 -32.00 -6.35
N ASN A 111 27.34 -32.29 -7.65
CA ASN A 111 26.09 -32.44 -8.39
C ASN A 111 25.14 -31.23 -8.33
N GLY A 112 25.59 -30.07 -7.84
CA GLY A 112 24.75 -28.90 -7.58
C GLY A 112 23.77 -29.09 -6.42
N ILE A 113 24.05 -29.98 -5.46
CA ILE A 113 23.14 -30.28 -4.35
C ILE A 113 23.75 -29.77 -3.04
N ILE A 114 23.02 -28.90 -2.35
CA ILE A 114 23.34 -28.49 -0.98
C ILE A 114 22.79 -29.57 -0.04
N PRO A 115 23.61 -30.23 0.79
CA PRO A 115 23.12 -31.20 1.76
C PRO A 115 22.11 -30.56 2.72
N THR A 116 21.02 -31.26 3.02
CA THR A 116 19.93 -30.75 3.88
C THR A 116 20.41 -30.30 5.26
N ALA A 117 21.41 -30.99 5.84
CA ALA A 117 22.03 -30.63 7.10
C ALA A 117 22.75 -29.26 7.09
N ARG A 118 23.03 -28.72 5.90
CA ARG A 118 23.69 -27.42 5.70
C ARG A 118 22.72 -26.32 5.27
N LEU A 119 21.43 -26.63 5.14
CA LEU A 119 20.42 -25.62 4.91
C LEU A 119 20.13 -24.90 6.23
N ASP A 120 20.17 -23.57 6.18
CA ASP A 120 19.78 -22.75 7.31
C ASP A 120 18.25 -22.92 7.56
N PRO A 121 17.83 -23.32 8.78
CA PRO A 121 16.42 -23.57 9.08
C PRO A 121 15.56 -22.31 9.00
N VAL A 122 16.11 -21.12 9.28
CA VAL A 122 15.42 -19.84 9.12
C VAL A 122 15.23 -19.54 7.64
N ALA A 123 16.25 -19.76 6.81
CA ALA A 123 16.13 -19.56 5.37
C ALA A 123 15.08 -20.50 4.74
N VAL A 124 15.04 -21.76 5.14
CA VAL A 124 14.02 -22.73 4.69
C VAL A 124 12.63 -22.29 5.12
N LYS A 125 12.47 -21.81 6.36
CA LYS A 125 11.19 -21.28 6.84
C LYS A 125 10.74 -20.06 6.04
N ILE A 126 11.65 -19.12 5.75
CA ILE A 126 11.33 -17.95 4.92
C ILE A 126 10.88 -18.39 3.52
N LEU A 127 11.61 -19.32 2.90
CA LEU A 127 11.30 -19.84 1.57
C LEU A 127 9.93 -20.50 1.51
N ASN A 128 9.56 -21.30 2.52
CA ASN A 128 8.30 -22.03 2.52
C ASN A 128 7.10 -21.17 2.94
N ASP A 129 7.29 -20.24 3.87
CA ASP A 129 6.20 -19.44 4.42
C ASP A 129 5.90 -18.19 3.56
N TYR A 130 6.91 -17.60 2.91
CA TYR A 130 6.78 -16.29 2.25
C TYR A 130 6.99 -16.30 0.74
N ILE A 131 7.63 -17.33 0.17
CA ILE A 131 7.82 -17.41 -1.28
C ILE A 131 6.80 -18.40 -1.86
N PRO A 132 5.86 -17.95 -2.71
CA PRO A 132 4.83 -18.82 -3.26
C PRO A 132 5.43 -19.85 -4.23
N LYS A 133 4.73 -20.98 -4.39
CA LYS A 133 5.01 -21.94 -5.46
C LYS A 133 4.58 -21.38 -6.81
N ALA A 134 5.19 -21.86 -7.89
CA ALA A 134 4.81 -21.48 -9.24
C ALA A 134 3.35 -21.86 -9.52
N ASN A 135 2.63 -21.00 -10.24
CA ASN A 135 1.28 -21.29 -10.76
C ASN A 135 1.19 -21.12 -12.28
N LEU A 136 2.34 -20.91 -12.94
CA LEU A 136 2.51 -20.83 -14.37
C LEU A 136 3.69 -21.71 -14.81
N ALA A 137 3.71 -22.06 -16.10
CA ALA A 137 4.82 -22.78 -16.71
C ALA A 137 6.15 -22.02 -16.57
N GLY A 138 7.26 -22.77 -16.51
CA GLY A 138 8.60 -22.21 -16.39
C GLY A 138 8.93 -21.61 -15.03
N ASN A 139 8.38 -22.18 -13.95
CA ASN A 139 8.57 -21.72 -12.56
C ASN A 139 8.18 -20.26 -12.35
N ARG A 140 7.09 -19.85 -12.99
CA ARG A 140 6.56 -18.50 -12.89
C ARG A 140 5.39 -18.45 -11.93
N TRP A 141 5.25 -17.31 -11.27
CA TRP A 141 4.14 -17.00 -10.40
C TRP A 141 3.47 -15.70 -10.84
N GLN A 142 2.14 -15.69 -10.76
CA GLN A 142 1.31 -14.49 -10.89
C GLN A 142 0.25 -14.44 -9.79
N GLY A 143 -0.15 -13.25 -9.38
CA GLY A 143 -1.18 -13.08 -8.36
C GLY A 143 -1.50 -11.63 -8.05
N ASN A 144 -2.63 -11.41 -7.39
CA ASN A 144 -3.04 -10.09 -6.91
C ASN A 144 -2.61 -9.90 -5.46
N ILE A 145 -2.05 -8.73 -5.16
CA ILE A 145 -1.62 -8.35 -3.81
C ILE A 145 -2.42 -7.13 -3.38
N PRO A 146 -3.19 -7.22 -2.28
CA PRO A 146 -3.90 -6.07 -1.73
C PRO A 146 -2.93 -4.97 -1.26
N LEU A 147 -3.21 -3.74 -1.67
CA LEU A 147 -2.51 -2.51 -1.27
C LEU A 147 -3.54 -1.48 -0.77
N PRO A 148 -4.17 -1.71 0.39
CA PRO A 148 -5.14 -0.76 0.93
C PRO A 148 -4.50 0.60 1.20
N TYR A 149 -5.28 1.65 0.96
CA TYR A 149 -4.93 3.05 1.17
C TYR A 149 -6.09 3.77 1.85
N ASN A 150 -5.85 4.27 3.07
CA ASN A 150 -6.86 4.96 3.85
C ASN A 150 -6.31 6.31 4.31
N THR A 151 -7.10 7.37 4.19
CA THR A 151 -6.73 8.70 4.70
C THR A 151 -7.90 9.38 5.40
N ASN A 152 -7.58 10.29 6.30
CA ASN A 152 -8.50 11.19 6.98
C ASN A 152 -7.91 12.59 6.95
N GLU A 153 -8.70 13.57 6.55
CA GLU A 153 -8.34 14.97 6.47
C GLU A 153 -9.35 15.79 7.28
N TYR A 154 -8.83 16.68 8.11
CA TYR A 154 -9.59 17.59 8.95
C TYR A 154 -9.12 19.02 8.69
N LEU A 155 -10.08 19.93 8.61
CA LEU A 155 -9.80 21.36 8.68
C LEU A 155 -10.75 21.99 9.70
N ILE A 156 -10.20 22.83 10.55
CA ILE A 156 -10.96 23.71 11.43
C ILE A 156 -10.49 25.13 11.18
N LYS A 157 -11.42 26.05 11.01
CA LYS A 157 -11.17 27.48 10.91
C LYS A 157 -12.10 28.21 11.86
N ILE A 158 -11.55 29.19 12.58
CA ILE A 158 -12.29 30.10 13.43
C ILE A 158 -11.94 31.52 12.98
N ASP A 159 -12.97 32.31 12.70
CA ASP A 159 -12.87 33.71 12.34
C ASP A 159 -13.52 34.54 13.45
N HIS A 160 -12.79 35.49 14.02
CA HIS A 160 -13.27 36.36 15.09
C HIS A 160 -13.11 37.83 14.71
N GLN A 161 -14.23 38.57 14.68
CA GLN A 161 -14.27 40.01 14.50
C GLN A 161 -14.05 40.68 15.87
N LEU A 162 -12.91 41.36 16.01
CA LEU A 162 -12.59 42.13 17.22
C LEU A 162 -13.38 43.44 17.21
N ASN A 163 -13.30 44.18 16.09
CA ASN A 163 -14.00 45.44 15.79
C ASN A 163 -14.20 45.54 14.26
N GLU A 164 -14.90 46.55 13.73
CA GLU A 164 -15.09 46.74 12.28
C GLU A 164 -13.79 46.62 11.43
N PRO A 165 -12.65 47.24 11.80
CA PRO A 165 -11.42 47.13 11.02
C PRO A 165 -10.54 45.91 11.38
N HIS A 166 -10.85 45.17 12.45
CA HIS A 166 -9.93 44.16 13.00
C HIS A 166 -10.57 42.78 13.05
N ARG A 167 -9.94 41.83 12.36
CA ARG A 167 -10.34 40.41 12.33
C ARG A 167 -9.14 39.52 12.65
N LEU A 168 -9.37 38.54 13.52
CA LEU A 168 -8.45 37.45 13.80
C LEU A 168 -8.95 36.18 13.10
N SER A 169 -8.05 35.43 12.48
CA SER A 169 -8.37 34.15 11.85
C SER A 169 -7.42 33.08 12.37
N PHE A 170 -7.97 31.95 12.81
CA PHE A 170 -7.24 30.76 13.19
C PHE A 170 -7.61 29.62 12.23
N THR A 171 -6.62 28.90 11.72
CA THR A 171 -6.85 27.73 10.86
C THR A 171 -5.93 26.60 11.31
N TYR A 172 -6.51 25.41 11.45
CA TYR A 172 -5.82 24.17 11.73
C TYR A 172 -6.17 23.14 10.67
N PHE A 173 -5.15 22.50 10.12
CA PHE A 173 -5.30 21.41 9.16
C PHE A 173 -4.58 20.18 9.70
N ASN A 174 -5.15 19.01 9.49
CA ASN A 174 -4.49 17.75 9.79
C ASN A 174 -4.87 16.72 8.75
N THR A 175 -3.89 15.94 8.32
CA THR A 175 -4.08 14.78 7.47
C THR A 175 -3.35 13.59 8.06
N SER A 176 -4.00 12.45 8.08
CA SER A 176 -3.43 11.20 8.56
C SER A 176 -3.83 10.08 7.62
N GLY A 177 -2.98 9.06 7.53
CA GLY A 177 -3.26 7.96 6.64
C GLY A 177 -2.48 6.70 6.97
N SER A 178 -2.95 5.63 6.35
CA SER A 178 -2.26 4.34 6.32
C SER A 178 -2.21 3.81 4.91
N GLN A 179 -1.07 3.30 4.50
CA GLN A 179 -0.89 2.67 3.21
C GLN A 179 -0.10 1.39 3.36
N THR A 180 -0.53 0.34 2.66
CA THR A 180 0.33 -0.82 2.43
C THR A 180 1.08 -0.58 1.13
N VAL A 181 2.41 -0.57 1.19
CA VAL A 181 3.25 -0.45 -0.02
C VAL A 181 4.06 -1.70 -0.23
N PHE A 182 4.43 -1.87 -1.49
CA PHE A 182 5.41 -2.86 -1.91
C PHE A 182 6.81 -2.24 -1.79
N PRO A 183 7.73 -2.79 -0.99
CA PRO A 183 9.04 -2.21 -0.69
C PRO A 183 10.05 -2.32 -1.84
N GLY A 184 9.63 -2.62 -3.08
CA GLY A 184 10.55 -2.67 -4.21
C GLY A 184 9.91 -2.83 -5.59
N ASN A 185 10.75 -2.77 -6.62
CA ASN A 185 10.39 -2.97 -8.03
C ASN A 185 10.27 -4.46 -8.42
N GLY A 186 10.35 -5.39 -7.46
CA GLY A 186 10.30 -6.82 -7.71
C GLY A 186 8.88 -7.35 -7.97
N ASN A 187 8.79 -8.48 -8.67
CA ASN A 187 7.53 -9.16 -8.99
C ASN A 187 7.14 -10.25 -7.97
N LEU A 188 7.82 -10.35 -6.83
CA LEU A 188 7.54 -11.37 -5.80
C LEU A 188 6.95 -10.77 -4.52
N PRO A 189 5.90 -11.37 -3.92
CA PRO A 189 5.22 -10.94 -2.69
C PRO A 189 6.03 -11.18 -1.41
N TRP A 190 7.31 -10.81 -1.36
CA TRP A 190 8.20 -11.24 -0.27
C TRP A 190 8.16 -10.34 0.98
N ALA A 191 7.67 -9.10 0.85
CA ALA A 191 7.39 -8.23 1.97
C ALA A 191 6.38 -7.17 1.54
N THR A 192 5.33 -6.93 2.32
CA THR A 192 4.57 -5.67 2.24
C THR A 192 4.84 -4.88 3.50
N GLN A 193 4.81 -3.56 3.41
CA GLN A 193 5.05 -2.70 4.56
C GLN A 193 3.83 -1.83 4.79
N ASN A 194 3.35 -1.84 6.04
CA ASN A 194 2.26 -0.99 6.48
C ASN A 194 2.84 0.32 7.01
N PHE A 195 2.64 1.40 6.28
CA PHE A 195 3.04 2.73 6.68
C PHE A 195 1.85 3.46 7.28
N LYS A 196 2.03 4.05 8.46
CA LYS A 196 1.12 5.03 9.06
C LYS A 196 1.83 6.37 9.08
N TRP A 197 1.12 7.44 8.75
CA TRP A 197 1.67 8.79 8.74
C TRP A 197 0.64 9.80 9.24
N THR A 198 1.15 10.93 9.69
CA THR A 198 0.34 12.09 10.12
C THR A 198 1.11 13.35 9.77
N ALA A 199 0.43 14.32 9.16
CA ALA A 199 0.96 15.65 8.89
C ALA A 199 -0.05 16.70 9.39
N THR A 200 0.47 17.74 10.02
CA THR A 200 -0.26 18.88 10.58
C THR A 200 0.24 20.15 9.93
#